data_AF-A0A2R7T5G8-F1
#
_entry.id   AF-A0A2R7T5G8-F1
#
_cell.length_a   1.000
_cell.length_b   1.000
_cell.length_c   1.000
_cell.angle_alpha   90.00
_cell.angle_beta   90.00
_cell.angle_gamma   90.00
#
_symmetry.space_group_name_H-M   'P 1'
#
loop_
_entity.id
_entity.type
_entity.pdbx_description
1 polymer ?
#
loop_
_entity_poly.entity_id
_entity_poly.type
_entity_poly.pdbx_seq_one_letter_code
_entity_poly.pdbx_strand_id
1 'polypeptide(L)'
;MHSDDNDDHDLGLAHDLNRLQQQALQRRVALRWLLGAGGTALGGAGALAALAGCGGGGSAGDTASSGGNGSPSSGGGSSTTSGCSVIPEETAGPYPGDGSNNGASGGIANALALTGIVRPDIRSSIAGATGVATGVPLQVVIELVNTNASCADLAGYAIYVWHCDAQGRYSMYSS
;
A
#
# COMPACT_ATOMS: atom_id res chain seq x y z
N MET A 1 49.57 -26.99 22.69
CA MET A 1 48.12 -26.94 23.00
C MET A 1 47.50 -26.07 21.93
N HIS A 2 47.06 -26.69 20.84
CA HIS A 2 46.26 -26.06 19.79
C HIS A 2 44.92 -26.78 19.86
N SER A 3 43.86 -26.03 20.15
CA SER A 3 42.49 -26.52 20.12
C SER A 3 41.99 -26.24 18.72
N ASP A 4 41.76 -27.29 17.93
CA ASP A 4 41.04 -27.20 16.67
C ASP A 4 39.54 -27.15 16.99
N ASP A 5 38.93 -25.99 16.78
CA ASP A 5 37.48 -25.82 16.73
C ASP A 5 36.97 -26.52 15.46
N ASN A 6 36.25 -27.63 15.63
CA ASN A 6 35.58 -28.33 14.53
C ASN A 6 34.28 -27.56 14.20
N ASP A 7 34.28 -26.88 13.06
CA ASP A 7 33.11 -26.22 12.49
C ASP A 7 32.07 -27.26 12.02
N ASP A 8 30.97 -27.40 12.78
CA ASP A 8 29.81 -28.27 12.53
C ASP A 8 28.87 -27.73 11.41
N HIS A 9 29.40 -27.07 10.37
CA HIS A 9 28.58 -26.28 9.45
C HIS A 9 28.38 -26.83 8.03
N ASP A 10 28.99 -27.96 7.66
CA ASP A 10 28.89 -28.49 6.30
C ASP A 10 28.17 -29.86 6.21
N LEU A 11 26.96 -29.95 6.77
CA LEU A 11 26.11 -31.15 6.57
C LEU A 11 25.36 -31.15 5.23
N GLY A 12 25.47 -30.08 4.44
CA GLY A 12 24.98 -29.98 3.07
C GLY A 12 23.47 -29.80 2.93
N LEU A 13 23.06 -29.30 1.76
CA LEU A 13 21.66 -28.93 1.45
C LEU A 13 20.66 -30.07 1.68
N ALA A 14 21.07 -31.32 1.47
CA ALA A 14 20.22 -32.49 1.70
C ALA A 14 19.91 -32.68 3.19
N HIS A 15 20.85 -32.37 4.08
CA HIS A 15 20.64 -32.43 5.53
C HIS A 15 19.73 -31.28 5.99
N ASP A 16 19.91 -30.08 5.42
CA ASP A 16 19.06 -28.92 5.71
C ASP A 16 17.63 -29.11 5.23
N LEU A 17 17.43 -29.70 4.05
CA LEU A 17 16.08 -30.04 3.55
C LEU A 17 15.39 -31.06 4.46
N ASN A 18 16.12 -32.07 4.95
CA ASN A 18 15.56 -33.05 5.87
C ASN A 18 15.20 -32.40 7.22
N ARG A 19 16.03 -31.49 7.75
CA ARG A 19 15.69 -30.72 8.96
C ARG A 19 14.49 -29.81 8.77
N LEU A 20 14.39 -29.10 7.64
CA LEU A 20 13.24 -28.24 7.33
C LEU A 20 11.95 -29.05 7.19
N GLN A 21 12.02 -30.23 6.58
CA GLN A 21 10.86 -31.12 6.46
C GLN A 21 10.42 -31.68 7.82
N GLN A 22 11.36 -32.01 8.70
CA GLN A 22 11.06 -32.44 10.08
C GLN A 22 10.46 -31.30 10.93
N GLN A 23 10.97 -30.07 10.80
CA GLN A 23 10.41 -28.90 11.49
C GLN A 23 9.01 -28.51 10.97
N ALA A 24 8.75 -28.69 9.67
CA ALA A 24 7.43 -28.41 9.08
C ALA A 24 6.33 -29.33 9.63
N LEU A 25 6.66 -30.58 9.95
CA LEU A 25 5.72 -31.51 10.58
C LEU A 25 5.44 -31.13 12.05
N GLN A 26 6.45 -30.69 12.80
CA GLN A 26 6.27 -30.25 14.19
C GLN A 26 5.40 -28.99 14.32
N ARG A 27 5.54 -28.02 13.40
CA ARG A 27 4.69 -26.81 13.38
C ARG A 27 3.21 -27.12 13.14
N ARG A 28 2.90 -28.08 12.24
CA ARG A 28 1.52 -28.47 11.95
C ARG A 28 0.87 -29.23 13.10
N VAL A 29 1.65 -29.94 13.91
CA VAL A 29 1.15 -30.60 15.12
C VAL A 29 0.84 -29.56 16.21
N ALA A 30 1.69 -28.54 16.41
CA ALA A 30 1.46 -27.47 17.40
C ALA A 30 0.15 -26.67 17.13
N LEU A 31 -0.16 -26.37 15.86
CA LEU A 31 -1.43 -25.72 15.48
C LEU A 31 -2.67 -26.60 15.72
N ARG A 32 -2.51 -27.92 15.75
CA ARG A 32 -3.59 -28.88 16.04
C ARG A 32 -3.83 -29.07 17.55
N TRP A 33 -2.87 -28.69 18.39
CA TRP A 33 -3.03 -28.65 19.85
C TRP A 33 -3.65 -27.33 20.35
N LEU A 34 -3.50 -26.21 19.63
CA LEU A 34 -4.15 -24.93 19.98
C LEU A 34 -5.64 -24.85 19.58
N LEU A 35 -6.10 -25.72 18.67
CA LEU A 35 -7.52 -25.87 18.30
C LEU A 35 -8.18 -27.10 18.96
N GLY A 36 -7.45 -27.82 19.82
CA GLY A 36 -7.86 -29.12 20.39
C GLY A 36 -8.29 -29.09 21.86
N ALA A 37 -8.48 -27.91 22.47
CA ALA A 37 -8.89 -27.75 23.87
C ALA A 37 -10.25 -27.04 24.03
N GLY A 38 -11.19 -27.25 23.11
CA GLY A 38 -12.56 -26.80 23.30
C GLY A 38 -13.46 -27.16 22.12
N GLY A 39 -14.37 -28.12 22.31
CA GLY A 39 -15.51 -28.31 21.42
C GLY A 39 -15.56 -29.67 20.75
N THR A 40 -16.30 -30.56 21.39
CA THR A 40 -16.82 -31.82 20.88
C THR A 40 -17.56 -31.69 19.55
N ALA A 41 -17.36 -32.69 18.68
CA ALA A 41 -18.38 -33.40 17.92
C ALA A 41 -19.04 -32.74 16.68
N LEU A 42 -19.07 -33.57 15.62
CA LEU A 42 -20.03 -33.66 14.51
C LEU A 42 -19.78 -32.74 13.30
N GLY A 43 -19.89 -33.36 12.13
CA GLY A 43 -19.49 -32.82 10.85
C GLY A 43 -20.52 -31.93 10.17
N GLY A 44 -20.17 -31.53 8.96
CA GLY A 44 -21.10 -31.01 7.97
C GLY A 44 -21.33 -29.51 8.02
N ALA A 45 -20.99 -28.86 6.90
CA ALA A 45 -21.63 -27.68 6.32
C ALA A 45 -21.85 -26.42 7.18
N GLY A 46 -21.14 -25.36 6.78
CA GLY A 46 -21.69 -23.99 6.73
C GLY A 46 -21.90 -23.27 8.06
N ALA A 47 -20.97 -22.37 8.41
CA ALA A 47 -21.24 -21.31 9.37
C ALA A 47 -20.83 -19.96 8.75
N LEU A 48 -21.81 -19.30 8.14
CA LEU A 48 -21.79 -17.89 7.79
C LEU A 48 -21.67 -17.08 9.08
N ALA A 49 -20.55 -16.40 9.27
CA ALA A 49 -20.38 -15.45 10.35
C ALA A 49 -21.17 -14.16 10.03
N ALA A 50 -22.21 -13.90 10.82
CA ALA A 50 -23.01 -12.68 10.77
C ALA A 50 -22.22 -11.49 11.33
N LEU A 51 -21.95 -10.49 10.50
CA LEU A 51 -21.48 -9.17 10.95
C LEU A 51 -22.68 -8.33 11.37
N ALA A 52 -22.82 -8.12 12.68
CA ALA A 52 -23.73 -7.13 13.26
C ALA A 52 -23.09 -5.73 13.16
N GLY A 53 -23.56 -4.91 12.22
CA GLY A 53 -23.23 -3.49 12.12
C GLY A 53 -24.25 -2.63 12.85
N CYS A 54 -23.75 -1.73 13.72
CA CYS A 54 -24.50 -0.79 14.54
C CYS A 54 -24.21 0.65 14.08
N GLY A 55 -25.25 1.51 14.03
CA GLY A 55 -25.18 2.97 13.91
C GLY A 55 -25.80 3.52 12.62
N GLY A 56 -26.82 4.37 12.57
CA GLY A 56 -27.55 5.12 13.59
C GLY A 56 -27.59 6.62 13.24
N GLY A 57 -28.76 7.16 12.87
CA GLY A 57 -29.05 8.61 12.91
C GLY A 57 -29.63 9.23 11.63
N GLY A 58 -30.96 9.32 11.55
CA GLY A 58 -31.67 10.15 10.57
C GLY A 58 -32.10 11.49 11.14
N SER A 59 -32.40 12.46 10.26
CA SER A 59 -33.32 13.57 10.53
C SER A 59 -33.95 14.03 9.22
N ALA A 60 -35.26 14.27 9.29
CA ALA A 60 -36.19 14.62 8.23
C ALA A 60 -36.59 16.11 8.30
N GLY A 61 -37.18 16.62 7.21
CA GLY A 61 -38.02 17.84 7.14
C GLY A 61 -37.23 19.16 7.14
N ASP A 62 -37.61 20.26 6.47
CA ASP A 62 -38.86 20.59 5.78
C ASP A 62 -38.64 21.75 4.78
N THR A 63 -39.67 21.90 3.94
CA THR A 63 -39.99 22.84 2.87
C THR A 63 -39.93 24.37 3.13
N ALA A 64 -39.51 25.07 2.07
CA ALA A 64 -40.10 26.27 1.41
C ALA A 64 -40.28 27.65 2.10
N SER A 65 -39.73 28.66 1.39
CA SER A 65 -40.24 30.02 1.08
C SER A 65 -40.49 31.05 2.19
N SER A 66 -39.75 32.18 2.16
CA SER A 66 -40.26 33.51 1.75
C SER A 66 -39.20 34.61 1.94
N GLY A 67 -39.31 35.66 1.13
CA GLY A 67 -38.30 36.71 0.98
C GLY A 67 -38.16 37.66 2.16
N GLY A 68 -36.96 38.22 2.28
CA GLY A 68 -36.65 39.37 3.12
C GLY A 68 -35.56 40.20 2.44
N ASN A 69 -35.93 41.34 1.90
CA ASN A 69 -35.00 42.39 1.46
C ASN A 69 -34.26 42.93 2.69
N GLY A 70 -33.03 42.45 2.90
CA GLY A 70 -32.09 42.94 3.90
C GLY A 70 -30.83 43.49 3.23
N SER A 71 -30.57 44.78 3.45
CA SER A 71 -29.41 45.56 3.01
C SER A 71 -28.05 44.85 3.25
N PRO A 72 -27.07 44.89 2.32
CA PRO A 72 -25.75 44.31 2.57
C PRO A 72 -24.91 45.28 3.41
N SER A 73 -24.92 45.10 4.73
CA SER A 73 -23.91 45.74 5.60
C SER A 73 -22.59 44.97 5.51
N SER A 74 -21.61 45.61 4.86
CA SER A 74 -20.15 45.49 5.07
C SER A 74 -19.62 44.13 5.54
N GLY A 75 -19.05 43.39 4.58
CA GLY A 75 -18.39 42.11 4.79
C GLY A 75 -17.26 42.17 5.81
N GLY A 76 -17.47 41.55 6.96
CA GLY A 76 -16.38 40.91 7.68
C GLY A 76 -15.99 39.67 6.88
N GLY A 77 -14.85 39.74 6.19
CA GLY A 77 -14.28 38.59 5.52
C GLY A 77 -14.02 37.50 6.55
N SER A 78 -14.94 36.53 6.63
CA SER A 78 -14.64 35.25 7.25
C SER A 78 -13.55 34.64 6.37
N SER A 79 -12.30 34.80 6.78
CA SER A 79 -11.23 33.97 6.26
C SER A 79 -11.60 32.55 6.66
N THR A 80 -12.25 31.83 5.75
CA THR A 80 -12.29 30.38 5.83
C THR A 80 -10.83 29.96 5.81
N THR A 81 -10.25 29.74 6.99
CA THR A 81 -8.99 29.02 7.08
C THR A 81 -9.34 27.63 6.57
N SER A 82 -9.12 27.38 5.28
CA SER A 82 -9.13 26.02 4.74
C SER A 82 -8.06 25.27 5.52
N GLY A 83 -8.48 24.53 6.54
CA GLY A 83 -7.60 23.64 7.26
C GLY A 83 -7.29 22.45 6.36
N CYS A 84 -6.02 22.08 6.27
CA CYS A 84 -5.58 20.81 5.71
C CYS A 84 -5.37 19.82 6.86
N SER A 85 -5.64 18.55 6.57
CA SER A 85 -5.41 17.43 7.48
C SER A 85 -4.41 16.47 6.87
N VAL A 86 -3.79 15.65 7.72
CA VAL A 86 -2.91 14.57 7.24
C VAL A 86 -3.74 13.57 6.43
N ILE A 87 -3.27 13.26 5.23
CA ILE A 87 -3.87 12.23 4.38
C ILE A 87 -3.49 10.85 4.97
N PRO A 88 -4.45 9.92 5.16
CA PRO A 88 -4.13 8.57 5.62
C PRO A 88 -3.15 7.87 4.69
N GLU A 89 -2.25 7.08 5.28
CA GLU A 89 -1.32 6.26 4.50
C GLU A 89 -2.04 5.03 3.92
N GLU A 90 -1.60 4.63 2.73
CA GLU A 90 -2.06 3.42 2.05
C GLU A 90 -0.94 2.38 1.98
N THR A 91 -1.30 1.12 1.78
CA THR A 91 -0.30 0.07 1.59
C THR A 91 0.39 0.21 0.22
N ALA A 92 1.70 -0.03 0.15
CA ALA A 92 2.48 0.08 -1.09
C ALA A 92 2.05 -0.89 -2.21
N GLY A 93 1.30 -1.94 -1.88
CA GLY A 93 0.90 -2.98 -2.81
C GLY A 93 2.05 -3.94 -3.22
N PRO A 94 1.76 -4.95 -4.05
CA PRO A 94 2.68 -6.06 -4.30
C PRO A 94 3.80 -5.79 -5.32
N TYR A 95 3.80 -4.65 -6.01
CA TYR A 95 4.72 -4.34 -7.11
C TYR A 95 5.57 -3.06 -6.89
N PRO A 96 6.35 -2.97 -5.79
CA PRO A 96 7.11 -1.76 -5.50
C PRO A 96 8.38 -1.66 -6.37
N GLY A 97 8.53 -0.55 -7.08
CA GLY A 97 9.71 -0.27 -7.93
C GLY A 97 10.79 0.57 -7.25
N ASP A 98 10.82 0.66 -5.92
CA ASP A 98 11.76 1.50 -5.15
C ASP A 98 12.95 0.72 -4.56
N GLY A 99 13.06 -0.57 -4.90
CA GLY A 99 14.08 -1.48 -4.39
C GLY A 99 13.77 -2.11 -3.02
N SER A 100 12.60 -1.86 -2.45
CA SER A 100 12.13 -2.52 -1.22
C SER A 100 11.68 -3.97 -1.43
N ASN A 101 11.57 -4.42 -2.69
CA ASN A 101 11.16 -5.78 -2.99
C ASN A 101 12.26 -6.80 -2.66
N ASN A 102 11.98 -7.69 -1.70
CA ASN A 102 12.82 -8.85 -1.42
C ASN A 102 12.54 -9.91 -2.50
N GLY A 103 13.24 -9.83 -3.63
CA GLY A 103 12.92 -10.55 -4.86
C GLY A 103 12.77 -12.08 -4.70
N ALA A 104 11.56 -12.60 -4.89
CA ALA A 104 11.28 -14.03 -5.03
C ALA A 104 11.73 -14.62 -6.39
N SER A 105 12.11 -13.77 -7.35
CA SER A 105 12.50 -14.15 -8.72
C SER A 105 13.91 -13.66 -9.12
N GLY A 106 14.78 -13.35 -8.15
CA GLY A 106 16.21 -13.14 -8.41
C GLY A 106 16.66 -11.73 -8.84
N GLY A 107 15.79 -10.72 -8.78
CA GLY A 107 16.15 -9.32 -9.05
C GLY A 107 15.39 -8.33 -8.17
N ILE A 108 16.04 -7.22 -7.84
CA ILE A 108 15.46 -6.06 -7.13
C ILE A 108 14.94 -5.08 -8.18
N ALA A 109 13.66 -4.72 -8.10
CA ALA A 109 13.04 -3.76 -8.99
C ALA A 109 13.25 -2.36 -8.42
N ASN A 110 14.17 -1.59 -9.02
CA ASN A 110 14.51 -0.26 -8.54
C ASN A 110 14.56 0.76 -9.70
N ALA A 111 13.44 1.42 -9.94
CA ALA A 111 13.29 2.51 -10.89
C ALA A 111 14.00 3.80 -10.41
N LEU A 112 14.15 4.00 -9.10
CA LEU A 112 14.81 5.19 -8.52
C LEU A 112 16.30 5.28 -8.89
N ALA A 113 16.93 4.15 -9.19
CA ALA A 113 18.30 4.08 -9.67
C ALA A 113 18.44 4.32 -11.19
N LEU A 114 17.34 4.37 -11.94
CA LEU A 114 17.37 4.50 -13.39
C LEU A 114 17.59 5.95 -13.83
N THR A 115 18.44 6.13 -14.85
CA THR A 115 18.62 7.43 -15.48
C THR A 115 17.33 7.91 -16.11
N GLY A 116 16.92 9.15 -15.81
CA GLY A 116 15.70 9.74 -16.32
C GLY A 116 14.46 9.50 -15.45
N ILE A 117 14.57 8.93 -14.25
CA ILE A 117 13.41 8.73 -13.36
C ILE A 117 12.78 10.06 -12.88
N VAL A 118 13.58 11.11 -12.73
CA VAL A 118 13.08 12.44 -12.35
C VAL A 118 12.55 13.17 -13.58
N ARG A 119 11.23 13.13 -13.76
CA ARG A 119 10.55 13.68 -14.94
C ARG A 119 9.05 13.94 -14.67
N PRO A 120 8.43 14.91 -15.35
CA PRO A 120 7.01 15.23 -15.17
C PRO A 120 6.06 14.39 -16.05
N ASP A 121 6.49 13.95 -17.23
CA ASP A 121 5.70 13.10 -18.14
C ASP A 121 6.24 11.68 -18.06
N ILE A 122 5.46 10.69 -17.62
CA ILE A 122 5.92 9.30 -17.41
C ILE A 122 5.54 8.33 -18.55
N ARG A 123 5.06 8.82 -19.71
CA ARG A 123 4.52 7.95 -20.78
C ARG A 123 5.57 7.11 -21.49
N SER A 124 6.76 7.67 -21.72
CA SER A 124 7.84 6.95 -22.40
C SER A 124 8.67 6.14 -21.42
N SER A 125 9.28 5.06 -21.90
CA SER A 125 10.26 4.31 -21.13
C SER A 125 11.52 5.15 -20.84
N ILE A 126 12.35 4.68 -19.90
CA ILE A 126 13.59 5.31 -19.45
C ILE A 126 14.78 4.35 -19.57
N ALA A 127 15.98 4.80 -19.19
CA ALA A 127 17.20 3.98 -19.18
C ALA A 127 17.51 3.29 -20.53
N GLY A 128 17.27 4.00 -21.65
CA GLY A 128 17.57 3.51 -23.00
C GLY A 128 16.44 2.72 -23.67
N ALA A 129 15.40 2.33 -22.92
CA ALA A 129 14.18 1.78 -23.51
C ALA A 129 13.31 2.90 -24.12
N THR A 130 12.58 2.58 -25.19
CA THR A 130 11.80 3.56 -25.97
C THR A 130 10.30 3.29 -26.03
N GLY A 131 9.82 2.23 -25.37
CA GLY A 131 8.41 1.84 -25.39
C GLY A 131 7.49 2.93 -24.80
N VAL A 132 6.29 3.06 -25.37
CA VAL A 132 5.22 3.93 -24.87
C VAL A 132 3.95 3.10 -24.81
N ALA A 133 3.32 2.99 -23.64
CA ALA A 133 2.05 2.29 -23.50
C ALA A 133 0.91 3.09 -24.15
N THR A 134 0.00 2.42 -24.84
CA THR A 134 -1.22 3.03 -25.38
C THR A 134 -2.20 3.32 -24.25
N GLY A 135 -2.92 4.44 -24.32
CA GLY A 135 -3.94 4.77 -23.33
C GLY A 135 -4.54 6.15 -23.56
N VAL A 136 -5.41 6.55 -22.62
CA VAL A 136 -5.95 7.91 -22.55
C VAL A 136 -4.99 8.78 -21.73
N PRO A 137 -4.59 9.98 -22.21
CA PRO A 137 -3.74 10.87 -21.43
C PRO A 137 -4.38 11.28 -20.10
N LEU A 138 -3.60 11.15 -19.02
CA LEU A 138 -3.95 11.64 -17.68
C LEU A 138 -2.89 12.66 -17.25
N GLN A 139 -3.34 13.81 -16.78
CA GLN A 139 -2.50 14.76 -16.07
C GLN A 139 -2.86 14.72 -14.59
N VAL A 140 -1.87 14.41 -13.75
CA VAL A 140 -2.01 14.44 -12.29
C VAL A 140 -1.25 15.66 -11.78
N VAL A 141 -1.95 16.57 -11.12
CA VAL A 141 -1.35 17.74 -10.45
C VAL A 141 -1.41 17.49 -8.96
N ILE A 142 -0.25 17.50 -8.31
CA ILE A 142 -0.12 17.23 -6.87
C ILE A 142 0.45 18.47 -6.21
N GLU A 143 -0.28 19.00 -5.23
CA GLU A 143 0.14 20.08 -4.35
C GLU A 143 0.50 19.45 -3.00
N LEU A 144 1.73 19.69 -2.54
CA LEU A 144 2.22 19.15 -1.28
C LEU A 144 2.25 20.27 -0.24
N VAL A 145 1.53 20.08 0.85
CA VAL A 145 1.36 21.09 1.90
C VAL A 145 1.75 20.56 3.28
N ASN A 146 2.14 21.46 4.17
CA ASN A 146 2.49 21.13 5.55
C ASN A 146 1.35 21.44 6.53
N THR A 147 0.73 20.40 7.08
CA THR A 147 -0.38 20.52 8.04
C THR A 147 0.04 21.18 9.35
N ASN A 148 1.33 21.22 9.69
CA ASN A 148 1.87 21.88 10.88
C ASN A 148 2.30 23.33 10.63
N ALA A 149 2.21 23.82 9.39
CA ALA A 149 2.63 25.17 9.01
C ALA A 149 1.53 25.89 8.22
N SER A 150 0.30 25.86 8.72
CA SER A 150 -0.86 26.52 8.09
C SER A 150 -1.07 26.14 6.62
N CYS A 151 -0.79 24.87 6.27
CA CYS A 151 -0.90 24.35 4.92
C CYS A 151 0.01 25.05 3.90
N ALA A 152 1.14 25.60 4.36
CA ALA A 152 2.14 26.16 3.47
C ALA A 152 2.72 25.09 2.53
N ASP A 153 3.01 25.49 1.30
CA ASP A 153 3.62 24.66 0.26
C ASP A 153 4.96 24.05 0.72
N LEU A 154 5.15 22.77 0.40
CA LEU A 154 6.39 22.03 0.62
C LEU A 154 7.23 22.02 -0.67
N ALA A 155 8.42 22.62 -0.60
CA ALA A 155 9.39 22.65 -1.69
C ALA A 155 10.55 21.67 -1.46
N GLY A 156 11.17 21.20 -2.55
CA GLY A 156 12.36 20.34 -2.51
C GLY A 156 12.09 18.84 -2.27
N TYR A 157 10.83 18.43 -2.24
CA TYR A 157 10.44 17.02 -2.13
C TYR A 157 10.31 16.36 -3.50
N ALA A 158 10.65 15.07 -3.57
CA ALA A 158 10.38 14.24 -4.73
C ALA A 158 9.05 13.50 -4.54
N ILE A 159 8.26 13.40 -5.61
CA ILE A 159 7.04 12.60 -5.65
C ILE A 159 7.31 11.41 -6.56
N TYR A 160 7.21 10.20 -6.00
CA TYR A 160 7.34 8.96 -6.75
C TYR A 160 5.95 8.39 -7.05
N VAL A 161 5.64 8.23 -8.33
CA VAL A 161 4.36 7.69 -8.82
C VAL A 161 4.64 6.51 -9.73
N TRP A 162 3.89 5.43 -9.54
CA TRP A 162 3.87 4.27 -10.44
C TRP A 162 2.44 3.81 -10.68
N HIS A 163 2.20 3.22 -11.84
CA HIS A 163 0.90 2.64 -12.18
C HIS A 163 1.06 1.54 -13.24
N CYS A 164 0.01 0.75 -13.44
CA CYS A 164 -0.07 -0.18 -14.56
C CYS A 164 -0.55 0.51 -15.84
N ASP A 165 -0.24 -0.08 -16.99
CA ASP A 165 -0.85 0.33 -18.25
C ASP A 165 -2.35 -0.05 -18.32
N ALA A 166 -3.01 0.29 -19.43
CA ALA A 166 -4.42 0.00 -19.66
C ALA A 166 -4.77 -1.51 -19.65
N GLN A 167 -3.77 -2.40 -19.73
CA GLN A 167 -3.93 -3.85 -19.66
C GLN A 167 -3.60 -4.42 -18.27
N GLY A 168 -3.29 -3.57 -17.29
CA GLY A 168 -2.92 -3.99 -15.94
C GLY A 168 -1.47 -4.47 -15.80
N ARG A 169 -0.60 -4.16 -16.78
CA ARG A 169 0.82 -4.56 -16.77
C ARG A 169 1.69 -3.52 -16.10
N TYR A 170 2.64 -3.96 -15.28
CA TYR A 170 3.60 -3.09 -14.61
C TYR A 170 4.98 -3.24 -15.26
N SER A 171 5.62 -2.12 -15.61
CA SER A 171 6.82 -2.09 -16.46
C SER A 171 7.99 -2.96 -15.99
N MET A 172 8.15 -3.13 -14.66
CA MET A 172 9.24 -3.94 -14.09
C MET A 172 8.85 -5.41 -13.82
N TYR A 173 7.58 -5.76 -14.02
CA TYR A 173 7.00 -7.06 -13.64
C TYR A 173 6.28 -7.75 -14.81
N SER A 174 6.21 -7.11 -15.96
CA SER A 174 5.49 -7.60 -17.13
C SER A 174 6.39 -7.45 -18.37
N SER A 175 6.43 -8.50 -19.19
CA SER A 175 7.21 -8.61 -20.44
C SER A 175 6.29 -8.59 -21.65
#